data_AF-A0A5C5RFZ4-F1
#
_entry.id   AF-A0A5C5RFZ4-F1
#
_cell.length_a   1.000
_cell.length_b   1.000
_cell.length_c   1.000
_cell.angle_alpha   90.00
_cell.angle_beta   90.00
_cell.angle_gamma   90.00
#
_symmetry.space_group_name_H-M   'P 1'
#
loop_
_entity.id
_entity.type
_entity.pdbx_description
1 polymer ?
#
loop_
_entity_poly.entity_id
_entity_poly.type
_entity_poly.pdbx_seq_one_letter_code
_entity_poly.pdbx_strand_id
1 'polypeptide(L)'
;LDGIGGFAKVITNPVLVWEFSHVITSSWLVAGTFVAGLAIWWMTRAAREGGEAGRREARDIWRPLARFGLLVIIIGGLGTAATGHVQGQELVRIQPMKMAVAEGVCVDTPGAAFTIASFGACPLDDEGAPTQFLQVPGVAAFMATNSFSGDVEGVADVQARMVETLNANPDFVAKYGDAANMDF
;
A
#
# COMPACT_ATOMS: atom_id res chain seq x y z
N LEU A 1 18.22 -15.75 21.18
CA LEU A 1 17.27 -16.32 20.18
C LEU A 1 16.91 -17.72 20.65
N ASP A 2 15.64 -17.98 20.98
CA ASP A 2 15.14 -19.24 21.57
C ASP A 2 15.11 -20.41 20.57
N GLY A 3 16.28 -20.76 20.02
CA GLY A 3 16.46 -21.92 19.14
C GLY A 3 15.50 -21.97 17.94
N ILE A 4 15.13 -23.19 17.56
CA ILE A 4 14.25 -23.48 16.41
C ILE A 4 12.84 -22.90 16.61
N GLY A 5 12.35 -22.86 17.86
CA GLY A 5 11.03 -22.30 18.18
C GLY A 5 10.96 -20.79 17.97
N GLY A 6 11.98 -20.06 18.40
CA GLY A 6 12.12 -18.63 18.12
C GLY A 6 12.24 -18.33 16.63
N PHE A 7 13.00 -19.14 15.89
CA PHE A 7 13.13 -19.03 14.44
C PHE A 7 11.79 -19.25 13.71
N ALA A 8 11.05 -20.30 14.08
CA ALA A 8 9.73 -20.57 13.49
C ALA A 8 8.77 -19.40 13.72
N LYS A 9 8.77 -18.80 14.91
CA LYS A 9 7.92 -17.65 15.23
C LYS A 9 8.20 -16.41 14.38
N VAL A 10 9.45 -16.21 13.96
CA VAL A 10 9.83 -15.11 13.05
C VAL A 10 9.33 -15.39 11.63
N ILE A 11 9.45 -16.63 11.14
CA ILE A 11 8.98 -17.00 9.79
C ILE A 11 7.46 -17.02 9.69
N THR A 12 6.75 -17.38 10.76
CA THR A 12 5.28 -17.37 10.78
C THR A 12 4.71 -16.05 11.28
N ASN A 13 5.47 -14.96 11.26
CA ASN A 13 4.97 -13.64 11.62
C ASN A 13 3.84 -13.23 10.65
N PRO A 14 2.64 -12.86 11.14
CA PRO A 14 1.53 -12.45 10.29
C PRO A 14 1.88 -11.33 9.31
N VAL A 15 2.73 -10.37 9.71
CA VAL A 15 3.20 -9.30 8.82
C VAL A 15 3.90 -9.87 7.58
N LEU A 16 4.82 -10.80 7.80
CA LEU A 16 5.57 -11.45 6.72
C LEU A 16 4.63 -12.21 5.78
N VAL A 17 3.64 -12.92 6.33
CA VAL A 17 2.68 -13.68 5.52
C VAL A 17 1.86 -12.76 4.61
N TRP A 18 1.36 -11.64 5.15
CA TRP A 18 0.58 -10.68 4.36
C TRP A 18 1.42 -9.97 3.31
N GLU A 19 2.58 -9.45 3.67
CA GLU A 19 3.51 -8.80 2.73
C GLU A 19 3.94 -9.75 1.62
N PHE A 20 4.33 -10.98 1.96
CA PHE A 20 4.72 -12.00 0.99
C PHE A 20 3.58 -12.34 0.03
N SER A 21 2.37 -12.53 0.57
CA SER A 21 1.18 -12.79 -0.24
C SER A 21 0.89 -11.64 -1.22
N HIS A 22 1.00 -10.39 -0.75
CA HIS A 22 0.78 -9.19 -1.55
C HIS A 22 1.78 -9.04 -2.68
N VAL A 23 3.06 -9.32 -2.42
CA VAL A 23 4.12 -9.27 -3.43
C VAL A 23 3.89 -10.34 -4.51
N ILE A 24 3.50 -11.56 -4.14
CA ILE A 24 3.22 -12.63 -5.12
C ILE A 24 2.03 -12.26 -6.01
N THR A 25 0.91 -11.84 -5.41
CA THR A 25 -0.29 -11.49 -6.19
C THR A 25 -0.04 -10.27 -7.08
N SER A 26 0.74 -9.29 -6.60
CA SER A 26 1.15 -8.12 -7.38
C SER A 26 2.06 -8.53 -8.54
N SER A 27 2.97 -9.49 -8.31
CA SER A 27 3.84 -10.02 -9.36
C SER A 27 3.04 -10.71 -10.47
N TRP A 28 1.99 -11.45 -10.11
CA TRP A 28 1.07 -12.02 -11.10
C TRP A 28 0.32 -10.95 -11.87
N LEU A 29 -0.16 -9.89 -11.21
CA LEU A 29 -0.81 -8.76 -11.87
C LEU A 29 0.13 -8.12 -12.91
N VAL A 30 1.38 -7.85 -12.55
CA VAL A 30 2.39 -7.27 -13.46
C VAL A 30 2.70 -8.21 -14.62
N ALA A 31 2.99 -9.48 -14.35
CA ALA A 31 3.32 -10.47 -15.39
C ALA A 31 2.14 -10.71 -16.35
N GLY A 32 0.92 -10.82 -15.83
CA GLY A 32 -0.30 -10.94 -16.61
C GLY A 32 -0.52 -9.71 -17.50
N THR A 33 -0.28 -8.52 -16.97
CA THR A 33 -0.35 -7.25 -17.72
C THR A 33 0.64 -7.21 -18.86
N PHE A 34 1.88 -7.66 -18.63
CA PHE A 34 2.90 -7.73 -19.66
C PHE A 34 2.51 -8.69 -20.80
N VAL A 35 2.08 -9.91 -20.47
CA VAL A 35 1.64 -10.91 -21.46
C VAL A 35 0.42 -10.43 -22.23
N ALA A 36 -0.59 -9.89 -21.55
CA ALA A 36 -1.79 -9.34 -22.19
C ALA A 36 -1.45 -8.17 -23.11
N GLY A 37 -0.60 -7.24 -22.66
CA GLY A 37 -0.18 -6.08 -23.44
C GLY A 37 0.54 -6.47 -24.73
N LEU A 38 1.51 -7.40 -24.65
CA LEU A 38 2.19 -7.92 -25.84
C LEU A 38 1.23 -8.63 -26.78
N ALA A 39 0.37 -9.51 -26.24
CA ALA A 39 -0.58 -10.24 -27.05
C ALA A 39 -1.58 -9.32 -27.76
N ILE A 40 -2.08 -8.28 -27.08
CA ILE A 40 -2.97 -7.28 -27.68
C ILE A 40 -2.24 -6.48 -28.76
N TRP A 41 -1.00 -6.05 -28.51
CA TRP A 41 -0.19 -5.35 -29.51
C TRP A 41 -0.01 -6.18 -30.78
N TRP A 42 0.45 -7.43 -30.64
CA TRP A 42 0.66 -8.31 -31.80
C TRP A 42 -0.64 -8.71 -32.48
N MET A 43 -1.73 -8.90 -31.74
CA MET A 43 -3.07 -9.13 -32.31
C MET A 43 -3.51 -7.96 -33.20
N THR A 44 -3.35 -6.72 -32.71
CA THR A 44 -3.71 -5.52 -33.49
C THR A 44 -2.81 -5.31 -34.70
N ARG A 45 -1.51 -5.63 -34.57
CA ARG A 45 -0.57 -5.60 -35.69
C ARG A 45 -0.93 -6.62 -36.77
N ALA A 46 -1.13 -7.88 -36.42
CA ALA A 46 -1.50 -8.93 -37.37
C ALA A 46 -2.85 -8.65 -38.06
N ALA A 47 -3.80 -8.02 -37.35
CA ALA A 47 -5.05 -7.56 -37.94
C ALA A 47 -4.86 -6.41 -38.94
N ARG A 48 -3.90 -5.51 -38.71
CA ARG A 48 -3.55 -4.37 -39.60
C ARG A 48 -2.78 -4.80 -40.84
N GLU A 49 -1.84 -5.74 -40.70
CA GLU A 49 -1.09 -6.30 -41.84
C GLU A 49 -2.03 -7.01 -42.83
N GLY A 50 -3.15 -7.54 -42.33
CA GLY A 50 -4.23 -8.07 -43.16
C GLY A 50 -3.94 -9.43 -43.77
N GLY A 51 -4.80 -9.86 -44.69
CA GLY A 51 -4.73 -11.18 -45.32
C GLY A 51 -5.21 -12.34 -44.44
N GLU A 52 -5.24 -13.54 -45.01
CA GLU A 52 -5.69 -14.78 -44.36
C GLU A 52 -4.74 -15.19 -43.22
N ALA A 53 -3.43 -15.06 -43.47
CA ALA A 53 -2.38 -15.44 -42.51
C ALA A 53 -2.41 -14.58 -41.24
N GLY A 54 -2.45 -13.24 -41.38
CA GLY A 54 -2.51 -12.33 -40.23
C GLY A 54 -3.81 -12.48 -39.42
N ARG A 55 -4.95 -12.72 -40.09
CA ARG A 55 -6.23 -13.02 -39.42
C ARG A 55 -6.17 -14.31 -38.61
N ARG A 56 -5.53 -15.34 -39.15
CA ARG A 56 -5.35 -16.63 -38.47
C ARG A 56 -4.42 -16.48 -37.28
N GLU A 57 -3.28 -15.80 -37.44
CA GLU A 57 -2.32 -15.54 -36.38
C GLU A 57 -2.96 -14.77 -35.21
N ALA A 58 -3.69 -13.69 -35.51
CA ALA A 58 -4.45 -12.91 -34.52
C ALA A 58 -5.46 -13.76 -33.74
N ARG A 59 -6.17 -14.68 -34.42
CA ARG A 59 -7.20 -15.52 -33.83
C ARG A 59 -6.64 -16.68 -33.02
N ASP A 60 -5.66 -17.38 -33.56
CA ASP A 60 -5.24 -18.69 -33.06
C ASP A 60 -4.08 -18.58 -32.05
N ILE A 61 -3.28 -17.50 -32.11
CA ILE A 61 -2.13 -17.30 -31.24
C ILE A 61 -2.38 -16.14 -30.28
N TRP A 62 -2.58 -14.94 -30.81
CA TRP A 62 -2.56 -13.73 -29.99
C TRP A 62 -3.81 -13.57 -29.12
N ARG A 63 -5.00 -13.93 -29.62
CA ARG A 63 -6.24 -13.84 -28.85
C ARG A 63 -6.29 -14.79 -27.64
N PRO A 64 -5.90 -16.07 -27.73
CA PRO A 64 -5.77 -16.94 -26.56
C PRO A 64 -4.76 -16.41 -25.53
N LEU A 65 -3.60 -15.93 -25.96
CA LEU A 65 -2.59 -15.36 -25.07
C LEU A 65 -3.11 -14.09 -24.36
N ALA A 66 -3.81 -13.22 -25.08
CA ALA A 66 -4.43 -12.03 -24.48
C ALA A 66 -5.46 -12.42 -23.41
N ARG A 67 -6.31 -13.42 -23.68
CA ARG A 67 -7.29 -13.92 -22.71
C ARG A 67 -6.63 -14.52 -21.47
N PHE A 68 -5.56 -15.30 -21.66
CA PHE A 68 -4.80 -15.86 -20.55
C PHE A 68 -4.20 -14.74 -19.68
N GLY A 69 -3.52 -13.77 -20.29
CA GLY A 69 -2.97 -12.62 -19.58
C GLY A 69 -4.04 -11.84 -18.81
N LEU A 70 -5.18 -11.56 -19.44
CA LEU A 70 -6.32 -10.88 -18.80
C LEU A 70 -6.91 -11.67 -17.61
N LEU A 71 -6.97 -13.00 -17.70
CA LEU A 71 -7.42 -13.83 -16.59
C LEU A 71 -6.43 -13.77 -15.41
N VAL A 72 -5.12 -13.83 -15.70
CA VAL A 72 -4.08 -13.67 -14.66
C VAL A 72 -4.14 -12.28 -14.03
N ILE A 73 -4.40 -11.22 -14.81
CA ILE A 73 -4.61 -9.86 -14.31
C ILE A 73 -5.77 -9.82 -13.31
N ILE A 74 -6.91 -10.44 -13.63
CA ILE A 74 -8.08 -10.44 -12.73
C ILE A 74 -7.74 -11.15 -11.41
N ILE A 75 -7.12 -12.33 -11.48
CA ILE A 75 -6.74 -13.10 -10.29
C ILE A 75 -5.69 -12.34 -9.46
N GLY A 76 -4.63 -11.87 -10.11
CA GLY A 76 -3.56 -11.10 -9.46
C GLY A 76 -4.07 -9.78 -8.87
N GLY A 77 -4.95 -9.08 -9.59
CA GLY A 77 -5.54 -7.81 -9.14
C GLY A 77 -6.43 -7.98 -7.91
N LEU A 78 -7.34 -8.95 -7.93
CA LEU A 78 -8.18 -9.26 -6.77
C LEU A 78 -7.34 -9.71 -5.56
N GLY A 79 -6.34 -10.56 -5.80
CA GLY A 79 -5.40 -11.00 -4.77
C GLY A 79 -4.62 -9.83 -4.17
N THR A 80 -4.15 -8.91 -5.00
CA THR A 80 -3.40 -7.72 -4.57
C THR A 80 -4.26 -6.76 -3.75
N ALA A 81 -5.49 -6.50 -4.20
CA ALA A 81 -6.41 -5.63 -3.46
C ALA A 81 -6.77 -6.21 -2.09
N ALA A 82 -7.09 -7.51 -2.03
CA ALA A 82 -7.46 -8.17 -0.78
C ALA A 82 -6.29 -8.24 0.22
N THR A 83 -5.11 -8.67 -0.24
CA THR A 83 -3.92 -8.75 0.61
C THR A 83 -3.42 -7.36 1.02
N GLY A 84 -3.52 -6.38 0.13
CA GLY A 84 -3.15 -4.99 0.39
C GLY A 84 -4.03 -4.33 1.46
N HIS A 85 -5.34 -4.59 1.44
CA HIS A 85 -6.26 -4.12 2.49
C HIS A 85 -5.84 -4.63 3.87
N VAL A 86 -5.59 -5.94 3.99
CA VAL A 86 -5.19 -6.55 5.26
C VAL A 86 -3.80 -6.06 5.69
N GLN A 87 -2.86 -5.95 4.74
CA GLN A 87 -1.53 -5.42 5.00
C GLN A 87 -1.58 -3.96 5.50
N GLY A 88 -2.43 -3.12 4.89
CA GLY A 88 -2.62 -1.73 5.31
C GLY A 88 -3.13 -1.61 6.74
N GLN A 89 -4.12 -2.42 7.12
CA GLN A 89 -4.66 -2.42 8.48
C GLN A 89 -3.64 -2.85 9.53
N GLU A 90 -2.78 -3.82 9.19
CA GLU A 90 -1.71 -4.22 10.10
C GLU A 90 -0.63 -3.14 10.20
N LEU A 91 -0.33 -2.45 9.09
CA LEU A 91 0.63 -1.34 9.07
C LEU A 91 0.14 -0.13 9.87
N VAL A 92 -1.16 0.14 9.91
CA VAL A 92 -1.75 1.18 10.78
C VAL A 92 -1.42 0.90 12.25
N ARG A 93 -1.42 -0.38 12.67
CA ARG A 93 -1.14 -0.75 14.07
C ARG A 93 0.34 -0.70 14.43
N ILE A 94 1.21 -1.11 13.50
CA ILE A 94 2.64 -1.27 13.78
C ILE A 94 3.41 0.03 13.49
N GLN A 95 3.02 0.74 12.43
CA GLN A 95 3.67 1.96 11.96
C GLN A 95 2.63 3.02 11.55
N PRO A 96 1.82 3.53 12.50
CA PRO A 96 0.74 4.47 12.23
C PRO A 96 1.22 5.71 11.47
N MET A 97 2.40 6.24 11.80
CA MET A 97 2.98 7.41 11.13
C MET A 97 3.15 7.23 9.62
N LYS A 98 3.60 6.05 9.16
CA LYS A 98 3.78 5.82 7.71
C LYS A 98 2.46 5.84 6.97
N MET A 99 1.42 5.27 7.58
CA MET A 99 0.08 5.29 7.03
C MET A 99 -0.53 6.69 7.08
N ALA A 100 -0.34 7.42 8.18
CA ALA A 100 -0.81 8.79 8.33
C ALA A 100 -0.21 9.72 7.25
N VAL A 101 1.10 9.59 6.97
CA VAL A 101 1.74 10.32 5.87
C VAL A 101 1.20 9.89 4.51
N ALA A 102 1.04 8.59 4.27
CA ALA A 102 0.55 8.07 2.99
C ALA A 102 -0.88 8.53 2.68
N GLU A 103 -1.73 8.62 3.70
CA GLU A 103 -3.13 9.09 3.59
C GLU A 103 -3.27 10.61 3.73
N GLY A 104 -2.18 11.32 4.08
CA GLY A 104 -2.16 12.76 4.28
C GLY A 104 -2.94 13.23 5.51
N VAL A 105 -3.01 12.42 6.56
CA VAL A 105 -3.69 12.72 7.83
C VAL A 105 -2.67 13.35 8.79
N CYS A 106 -2.72 14.67 8.97
CA CYS A 106 -1.73 15.38 9.77
C CYS A 106 -2.02 15.34 11.28
N VAL A 107 -3.29 15.34 11.67
CA VAL A 107 -3.78 15.26 13.06
C VAL A 107 -4.78 14.13 13.20
N ASP A 108 -4.87 13.54 14.39
CA ASP A 108 -5.80 12.46 14.73
C ASP A 108 -7.22 12.88 14.34
N THR A 109 -7.83 12.15 13.41
CA THR A 109 -9.11 12.56 12.80
C THR A 109 -10.11 11.39 12.81
N PRO A 110 -11.29 11.54 13.45
CA PRO A 110 -12.37 10.58 13.34
C PRO A 110 -12.97 10.62 11.93
N GLY A 111 -13.12 9.46 11.29
CA GLY A 111 -13.71 9.37 9.96
C GLY A 111 -12.89 10.06 8.87
N ALA A 112 -11.56 10.00 8.99
CA ALA A 112 -10.62 10.63 8.06
C ALA A 112 -10.98 10.36 6.58
N ALA A 113 -10.88 11.41 5.79
CA ALA A 113 -11.13 11.36 4.35
C ALA A 113 -9.94 10.76 3.61
N PHE A 114 -10.21 10.00 2.55
CA PHE A 114 -9.18 9.59 1.59
C PHE A 114 -8.85 10.77 0.68
N THR A 115 -7.57 11.15 0.61
CA THR A 115 -7.10 12.20 -0.28
C THR A 115 -6.46 11.57 -1.51
N ILE A 116 -6.99 11.86 -2.70
CA ILE A 116 -6.48 11.24 -3.94
C ILE A 116 -5.09 11.76 -4.31
N ALA A 117 -4.83 13.05 -4.08
CA ALA A 117 -3.51 13.63 -4.25
C ALA A 117 -3.28 14.73 -3.21
N SER A 118 -2.12 14.69 -2.56
CA SER A 118 -1.70 15.67 -1.56
C SER A 118 -0.31 16.21 -1.94
N PHE A 119 -0.11 17.52 -1.82
CA PHE A 119 1.19 18.15 -2.04
C PHE A 119 1.57 19.04 -0.85
N GLY A 120 2.82 18.91 -0.41
CA GLY A 120 3.32 19.53 0.81
C GLY A 120 3.51 18.49 1.93
N ALA A 121 4.27 18.86 2.95
CA ALA A 121 4.42 18.04 4.16
C ALA A 121 3.24 18.29 5.10
N CYS A 122 2.91 17.29 5.92
CA CYS A 122 2.13 17.55 7.13
C CYS A 122 3.03 18.30 8.12
N PRO A 123 2.69 19.52 8.51
CA PRO A 123 3.43 20.21 9.54
C PRO A 123 3.24 19.50 10.89
N LEU A 124 4.27 19.60 11.74
CA LEU A 124 4.22 19.11 13.13
C LEU A 124 3.69 20.20 14.07
N ASP A 125 3.65 21.44 13.59
CA ASP A 125 3.02 22.60 14.19
C ASP A 125 1.67 22.91 13.51
N ASP A 126 0.81 23.69 14.16
CA ASP A 126 -0.48 24.14 13.59
C ASP A 126 -0.31 25.12 12.38
N GLU A 127 0.92 25.30 11.88
CA GLU A 127 1.27 26.25 10.86
C GLU A 127 1.38 25.60 9.48
N GLY A 128 0.29 25.72 8.72
CA GLY A 128 0.19 25.26 7.35
C GLY A 128 -0.61 23.97 7.22
N ALA A 129 -0.99 23.65 6.00
CA ALA A 129 -1.65 22.40 5.69
C ALA A 129 -1.19 21.94 4.32
N PRO A 130 -1.05 20.61 4.10
CA PRO A 130 -0.81 20.12 2.77
C PRO A 130 -1.99 20.47 1.87
N THR A 131 -1.69 20.77 0.61
CA THR A 131 -2.72 21.00 -0.40
C THR A 131 -3.33 19.66 -0.82
N GLN A 132 -4.52 19.38 -0.30
CA GLN A 132 -5.25 18.15 -0.56
C GLN A 132 -6.23 18.34 -1.71
N PHE A 133 -6.09 17.53 -2.75
CA PHE A 133 -6.94 17.52 -3.93
C PHE A 133 -7.90 16.33 -3.89
N LEU A 134 -9.19 16.66 -3.97
CA LEU A 134 -10.30 15.70 -4.05
C LEU A 134 -10.31 14.70 -2.90
N GLN A 135 -11.08 15.03 -1.87
CA GLN A 135 -11.23 14.21 -0.67
C GLN A 135 -12.53 13.42 -0.72
N VAL A 136 -12.47 12.15 -0.36
CA VAL A 136 -13.64 11.28 -0.21
C VAL A 136 -13.80 10.95 1.28
N PRO A 137 -14.82 11.51 1.95
CA PRO A 137 -15.02 11.35 3.40
C PRO A 137 -15.12 9.88 3.84
N GLY A 138 -14.50 9.53 4.96
CA GLY A 138 -14.60 8.23 5.62
C GLY A 138 -13.89 7.06 4.94
N VAL A 139 -13.35 7.23 3.73
CA VAL A 139 -12.70 6.12 3.00
C VAL A 139 -11.36 5.75 3.62
N ALA A 140 -10.53 6.71 4.03
CA ALA A 140 -9.27 6.42 4.73
C ALA A 140 -9.55 5.72 6.07
N ALA A 141 -10.55 6.20 6.82
CA ALA A 141 -10.99 5.53 8.05
C ALA A 141 -11.47 4.09 7.79
N PHE A 142 -12.23 3.85 6.73
CA PHE A 142 -12.65 2.50 6.36
C PHE A 142 -11.46 1.60 6.01
N MET A 143 -10.50 2.10 5.22
CA MET A 143 -9.28 1.33 4.90
C MET A 143 -8.48 1.00 6.15
N ALA A 144 -8.33 1.96 7.08
CA ALA A 144 -7.56 1.79 8.30
C ALA A 144 -8.25 0.88 9.35
N THR A 145 -9.58 0.97 9.48
CA THR A 145 -10.30 0.41 10.65
C THR A 145 -11.50 -0.48 10.32
N ASN A 146 -11.87 -0.64 9.04
CA ASN A 146 -13.17 -1.19 8.59
C ASN A 146 -14.40 -0.39 9.07
N SER A 147 -14.21 0.87 9.49
CA SER A 147 -15.30 1.78 9.86
C SER A 147 -15.13 3.14 9.19
N PHE A 148 -16.19 3.67 8.57
CA PHE A 148 -16.17 5.01 7.97
C PHE A 148 -16.05 6.14 9.00
N SER A 149 -16.23 5.83 10.29
CA SER A 149 -16.10 6.78 11.41
C SER A 149 -15.02 6.34 12.40
N GLY A 150 -14.12 5.43 12.01
CA GLY A 150 -13.00 5.03 12.85
C GLY A 150 -11.98 6.15 13.01
N ASP A 151 -11.28 6.16 14.13
CA ASP A 151 -10.20 7.10 14.40
C ASP A 151 -8.96 6.69 13.60
N VAL A 152 -8.37 7.67 12.90
CA VAL A 152 -7.11 7.51 12.16
C VAL A 152 -6.06 8.38 12.80
N GLU A 153 -4.92 7.78 13.11
CA GLU A 153 -3.81 8.49 13.74
C GLU A 153 -3.16 9.49 12.77
N GLY A 154 -2.84 10.68 13.26
CA GLY A 154 -2.20 11.76 12.51
C GLY A 154 -0.70 11.84 12.73
N VAL A 155 0.01 12.40 11.76
CA VAL A 155 1.48 12.52 11.79
C VAL A 155 1.97 13.26 13.05
N ALA A 156 1.40 14.42 13.36
CA ALA A 156 1.83 15.26 14.49
C ALA A 156 1.58 14.56 15.83
N ASP A 157 0.40 13.96 16.01
CA ASP A 157 0.04 13.28 17.25
C ASP A 157 0.85 12.00 17.47
N VAL A 158 1.14 11.23 16.41
CA VAL A 158 2.03 10.06 16.52
C VAL A 158 3.44 10.49 16.88
N GLN A 159 3.94 11.59 16.31
CA GLN A 159 5.26 12.13 16.62
C GLN A 159 5.35 12.57 18.09
N ALA A 160 4.35 13.30 18.59
CA ALA A 160 4.26 13.70 19.99
C ALA A 160 4.26 12.49 20.95
N ARG A 161 3.44 11.47 20.67
CA ARG A 161 3.41 10.22 21.45
C ARG A 161 4.76 9.48 21.44
N MET A 162 5.45 9.49 20.30
CA MET A 162 6.77 8.87 20.17
C MET A 162 7.84 9.60 21.00
N VAL A 163 7.85 10.94 20.97
CA VAL A 163 8.73 11.77 21.81
C VAL A 163 8.49 11.50 23.28
N GLU A 164 7.24 11.46 23.73
CA GLU A 164 6.88 11.13 25.11
C GLU A 164 7.40 9.75 25.51
N THR A 165 7.18 8.74 24.67
CA THR A 165 7.60 7.35 24.93
C THR A 165 9.12 7.23 25.04
N LEU A 166 9.88 7.92 24.18
CA LEU A 166 11.34 7.92 24.20
C LEU A 166 11.88 8.66 25.43
N ASN A 167 11.30 9.80 25.78
CA ASN A 167 11.70 10.58 26.94
C ASN A 167 11.34 9.90 28.27
N ALA A 168 10.33 9.03 28.29
CA ALA A 168 10.02 8.19 29.45
C ALA A 168 11.10 7.15 29.75
N ASN A 169 12.00 6.85 28.80
CA ASN A 169 13.10 5.92 29.00
C ASN A 169 14.38 6.65 29.50
N PRO A 170 14.79 6.45 30.78
CA PRO A 170 15.92 7.17 31.35
C PRO A 170 17.25 6.81 30.65
N ASP A 171 17.42 5.59 30.16
CA ASP A 171 18.62 5.17 29.44
C ASP A 171 18.71 5.85 28.07
N PHE A 172 17.56 6.06 27.42
CA PHE A 172 17.49 6.80 26.16
C PHE A 172 17.89 8.26 26.38
N VAL A 173 17.27 8.94 27.35
CA VAL A 173 17.55 10.34 27.65
C VAL A 173 19.00 10.55 28.09
N ALA A 174 19.54 9.64 28.90
CA ALA A 174 20.94 9.72 29.34
C ALA A 174 21.94 9.60 28.17
N LYS A 175 21.60 8.84 27.13
CA LYS A 175 22.48 8.57 25.99
C LYS A 175 22.29 9.55 24.83
N TYR A 176 21.06 9.91 24.52
CA TYR A 176 20.69 10.66 23.33
C TYR A 176 20.13 12.05 23.63
N GLY A 177 19.80 12.36 24.88
CA GLY A 177 19.14 13.60 25.27
C GLY A 177 17.64 13.58 25.02
N ASP A 178 17.03 14.76 25.01
CA ASP A 178 15.59 14.95 24.81
C ASP A 178 15.21 14.64 23.35
N ALA A 179 14.29 13.70 23.17
CA ALA A 179 13.73 13.28 21.88
C ALA A 179 13.07 14.43 21.12
N ALA A 180 12.56 15.47 21.80
CA ALA A 180 11.94 16.63 21.14
C ALA A 180 12.92 17.44 20.27
N ASN A 181 14.23 17.31 20.52
CA ASN A 181 15.26 18.00 19.75
C ASN A 181 15.77 17.16 18.57
N MET A 182 15.21 15.97 18.34
CA MET A 182 15.60 15.09 17.26
C MET A 182 14.67 15.26 16.06
N ASP A 183 15.26 15.17 14.87
CA ASP A 183 14.56 15.18 13.60
C ASP A 183 14.18 13.73 13.25
N PHE A 184 12.88 13.42 13.32
CA PHE A 184 12.32 12.09 13.03
C PHE A 184 11.37 12.15 11.84
#